data_AF-A0A662T697-F1
#
_entry.id   AF-A0A662T697-F1
#
_cell.length_a   1.000
_cell.length_b   1.000
_cell.length_c   1.000
_cell.angle_alpha   90.00
_cell.angle_beta   90.00
_cell.angle_gamma   90.00
#
_symmetry.space_group_name_H-M   'P 1'
#
loop_
_entity.id
_entity.type
_entity.pdbx_description
1 polymer ?
#
loop_
_entity_poly.entity_id
_entity_poly.type
_entity_poly.pdbx_seq_one_letter_code
_entity_poly.pdbx_strand_id
1 'polypeptide(L)'
;MVEMNGEKAWLDICIVKCPNCGRLYVDASWYVVEMESDVECGECGITFNTRRNVICRAMLEFDVENRLISKVKVAEYIPVEEE
;
A
#
# COMPACT_ATOMS: atom_id res chain seq x y z
N MET A 1 -33.28 1.62 16.14
CA MET A 1 -32.44 1.52 14.94
C MET A 1 -31.19 0.79 15.38
N VAL A 2 -31.02 -0.47 14.96
CA VAL A 2 -29.80 -1.22 15.27
C VAL A 2 -28.77 -0.78 14.24
N GLU A 3 -27.72 -0.09 14.67
CA GLU A 3 -26.56 0.15 13.82
C GLU A 3 -26.02 -1.21 13.38
N MET A 4 -26.12 -1.51 12.09
CA MET A 4 -25.37 -2.62 11.53
C MET A 4 -23.91 -2.20 11.60
N ASN A 5 -23.20 -2.60 12.66
CA ASN A 5 -21.76 -2.45 12.73
C ASN A 5 -21.16 -3.34 11.64
N GLY A 6 -20.97 -2.78 10.43
CA GLY A 6 -20.17 -3.39 9.39
C GLY A 6 -18.81 -3.80 9.95
N GLU A 7 -18.28 -4.91 9.45
CA GLU A 7 -16.95 -5.37 9.86
C GLU A 7 -15.91 -4.41 9.32
N LYS A 8 -14.84 -4.17 10.08
CA LYS A 8 -13.72 -3.37 9.63
C LYS A 8 -12.51 -4.24 9.35
N ALA A 9 -11.77 -3.88 8.32
CA ALA A 9 -10.47 -4.46 8.01
C ALA A 9 -9.44 -3.37 7.76
N TRP A 10 -8.16 -3.72 7.87
CA TRP A 10 -7.06 -2.78 7.70
C TRP A 10 -5.96 -3.37 6.82
N LEU A 11 -5.30 -2.51 6.05
CA LEU A 11 -4.15 -2.88 5.24
C LEU A 11 -3.10 -1.76 5.28
N ASP A 12 -1.91 -2.12 5.72
CA ASP A 12 -0.72 -1.27 5.64
C ASP A 12 -0.12 -1.40 4.24
N ILE A 13 -0.11 -0.30 3.49
CA ILE A 13 0.35 -0.24 2.10
C ILE A 13 1.50 0.74 1.93
N CYS A 14 2.41 0.43 1.02
CA CYS A 14 3.40 1.35 0.49
C CYS A 14 3.10 1.64 -0.98
N ILE A 15 3.24 2.91 -1.36
CA ILE A 15 3.31 3.33 -2.75
C ILE A 15 4.78 3.48 -3.12
N VAL A 16 5.21 2.73 -4.14
CA VAL A 16 6.56 2.80 -4.70
C VAL A 16 6.53 3.40 -6.09
N LYS A 17 7.55 4.18 -6.43
CA LYS A 17 7.69 4.83 -7.73
C LYS A 17 8.86 4.23 -8.49
N CYS A 18 8.62 3.74 -9.70
CA CYS A 18 9.71 3.34 -10.58
C CYS A 18 10.66 4.52 -10.81
N PRO A 19 11.97 4.39 -10.51
CA PRO A 19 12.91 5.50 -10.63
C PRO A 19 13.20 5.88 -12.08
N ASN A 20 12.95 4.98 -13.03
CA ASN A 20 13.23 5.21 -14.45
C ASN A 20 12.07 5.93 -15.17
N CYS A 21 10.86 5.37 -15.13
CA CYS A 21 9.71 5.90 -15.88
C CYS A 21 8.64 6.59 -15.01
N GLY A 22 8.77 6.54 -13.69
CA GLY A 22 7.86 7.20 -12.75
C GLY A 22 6.53 6.49 -12.48
N ARG A 23 6.32 5.28 -13.03
CA ARG A 23 5.12 4.49 -12.77
C ARG A 23 4.98 4.16 -11.28
N LEU A 24 3.75 4.26 -10.77
CA LEU A 24 3.43 3.98 -9.37
C LEU A 24 2.89 2.57 -9.20
N TYR A 25 3.29 1.93 -8.11
CA TYR A 25 2.77 0.64 -7.66
C TYR A 25 2.35 0.77 -6.20
N VAL A 26 1.34 -0.02 -5.81
CA VAL A 26 0.93 -0.17 -4.41
C VAL A 26 1.11 -1.63 -4.04
N ASP A 27 1.70 -1.87 -2.87
CA ASP A 27 1.86 -3.22 -2.32
C ASP A 27 1.76 -3.18 -0.80
N ALA A 28 1.57 -4.33 -0.16
CA ALA A 28 1.57 -4.44 1.29
C ALA A 28 2.95 -4.03 1.83
N SER A 29 2.96 -3.19 2.86
CA SER A 29 4.21 -2.59 3.37
C SER A 29 5.22 -3.63 3.84
N TRP A 30 4.78 -4.83 4.24
CA TRP A 30 5.68 -5.92 4.59
C TRP A 30 6.58 -6.37 3.42
N TYR A 31 6.04 -6.46 2.20
CA TYR A 31 6.84 -6.80 1.00
C TYR A 31 7.85 -5.72 0.65
N VAL A 32 7.46 -4.47 0.86
CA VAL A 32 8.21 -3.29 0.43
C VAL A 32 9.28 -2.90 1.44
N VAL A 33 8.92 -2.83 2.73
CA VAL A 33 9.75 -2.29 3.82
C VAL A 33 10.54 -3.40 4.51
N GLU A 34 9.89 -4.52 4.86
CA GLU A 34 10.55 -5.58 5.65
C GLU A 34 11.32 -6.56 4.78
N MET A 35 10.76 -6.97 3.63
CA MET A 35 11.46 -7.86 2.71
C MET A 35 12.34 -7.15 1.69
N GLU A 36 12.18 -5.83 1.55
CA GLU A 36 12.92 -5.00 0.58
C GLU A 36 13.01 -5.61 -0.82
N SER A 37 11.92 -6.24 -1.27
CA SER A 37 11.97 -7.05 -2.48
C SER A 37 12.26 -6.18 -3.69
N ASP A 38 13.15 -6.66 -4.56
CA ASP A 38 13.33 -6.08 -5.89
C ASP A 38 12.10 -6.43 -6.75
N VAL A 39 11.66 -5.47 -7.56
CA VAL A 39 10.55 -5.65 -8.50
C VAL A 39 10.95 -5.19 -9.89
N GLU A 40 10.46 -5.90 -10.91
CA GLU A 40 10.57 -5.48 -12.29
C GLU A 40 9.42 -4.54 -12.65
N CYS A 41 9.75 -3.37 -13.18
CA CYS A 41 8.76 -2.44 -13.70
C CYS A 41 8.13 -3.03 -14.96
N GLY A 42 6.88 -3.47 -14.86
CA GLY A 42 6.11 -3.96 -16.02
C GLY A 42 5.82 -2.92 -17.13
N GLU A 43 6.36 -1.70 -17.05
CA GLU A 43 6.32 -0.71 -18.14
C GLU A 43 7.64 -0.61 -18.89
N CYS A 44 8.75 -0.38 -18.18
CA CYS A 44 10.05 -0.12 -18.81
C CYS A 44 11.07 -1.24 -18.61
N GLY A 45 10.71 -2.31 -17.89
CA GLY A 45 11.53 -3.50 -17.68
C GLY A 45 12.70 -3.32 -16.70
N ILE A 46 12.84 -2.18 -16.04
CA ILE A 46 13.90 -1.99 -15.03
C ILE A 46 13.56 -2.72 -13.74
N THR A 47 14.55 -3.40 -13.15
CA THR A 47 14.45 -3.94 -11.79
C THR A 47 14.94 -2.92 -10.78
N PHE A 48 14.20 -2.73 -9.69
CA PHE A 48 14.57 -1.79 -8.63
C PHE A 48 14.10 -2.24 -7.25
N ASN A 49 14.84 -1.83 -6.21
CA ASN A 49 14.50 -2.08 -4.82
C ASN A 49 13.29 -1.25 -4.39
N THR A 50 12.29 -1.89 -3.80
CA THR A 50 11.04 -1.23 -3.43
C THR A 50 11.19 -0.26 -2.26
N ARG A 51 11.90 -0.63 -1.18
CA ARG A 51 12.11 0.22 0.02
C ARG A 51 12.72 1.59 -0.32
N ARG A 52 13.78 1.60 -1.13
CA ARG A 52 14.49 2.84 -1.54
C ARG A 52 13.68 3.75 -2.45
N ASN A 53 12.54 3.28 -2.94
CA ASN A 53 11.70 3.99 -3.90
C ASN A 53 10.26 4.20 -3.37
N VAL A 54 10.04 4.03 -2.07
CA VAL A 54 8.78 4.37 -1.41
C VAL A 54 8.58 5.88 -1.43
N ILE A 55 7.37 6.31 -1.76
CA ILE A 55 6.98 7.72 -1.71
C ILE A 55 5.86 7.99 -0.70
N CYS A 56 5.17 6.95 -0.24
CA CYS A 56 4.08 7.05 0.72
C CYS A 56 3.86 5.69 1.39
N ARG A 57 3.58 5.70 2.70
CA ARG A 57 3.04 4.54 3.43
C ARG A 57 1.79 4.97 4.19
N ALA A 58 0.77 4.14 4.16
CA ALA A 58 -0.51 4.45 4.79
C ALA A 58 -1.23 3.21 5.29
N MET A 59 -1.95 3.36 6.40
CA MET A 59 -2.93 2.38 6.83
C MET A 59 -4.26 2.70 6.17
N LEU A 60 -4.80 1.77 5.41
CA LEU A 60 -6.15 1.83 4.87
C LEU A 60 -7.14 1.16 5.82
N GLU A 61 -8.32 1.77 6.01
CA GLU A 61 -9.47 1.16 6.69
C GLU A 61 -10.55 0.84 5.65
N PHE A 62 -11.07 -0.38 5.73
CA PHE A 62 -12.12 -0.91 4.88
C PHE A 62 -13.36 -1.16 5.72
N ASP A 63 -14.50 -0.64 5.28
CA ASP A 63 -15.80 -1.08 5.78
C ASP A 63 -16.26 -2.27 4.91
N VAL A 64 -16.65 -3.37 5.56
CA VAL A 64 -17.04 -4.63 4.93
C VAL A 64 -18.48 -4.96 5.33
N GLU A 65 -19.33 -5.11 4.32
CA GLU A 65 -20.75 -5.45 4.47
C GLU A 65 -21.09 -6.57 3.50
N ASN A 66 -21.77 -7.63 3.98
CA ASN A 66 -22.19 -8.75 3.14
C ASN A 66 -21.04 -9.36 2.30
N ARG A 67 -19.82 -9.42 2.87
CA ARG A 67 -18.58 -9.89 2.21
C ARG A 67 -18.11 -9.04 1.02
N LEU A 68 -18.59 -7.81 0.93
CA LEU A 68 -18.16 -6.82 -0.05
C LEU A 68 -17.55 -5.62 0.68
N ILE A 69 -16.54 -5.00 0.06
CA ILE A 69 -16.00 -3.73 0.54
C ILE A 69 -16.99 -2.64 0.17
N SER A 70 -17.58 -1.97 1.16
CA SER A 70 -18.52 -0.86 0.95
C SER A 70 -17.83 0.50 0.93
N LYS A 71 -16.71 0.63 1.64
CA LYS A 71 -15.92 1.88 1.71
C LYS A 71 -14.45 1.61 2.00
N VAL A 72 -13.59 2.48 1.48
CA VAL A 72 -12.15 2.53 1.81
C VAL A 72 -11.77 3.97 2.14
N LYS A 73 -10.95 4.16 3.17
CA LYS A 73 -10.34 5.47 3.48
C LYS A 73 -8.93 5.28 4.02
N VAL A 74 -8.12 6.33 3.96
CA VAL A 74 -6.86 6.41 4.70
C VAL A 74 -7.20 6.63 6.17
N ALA A 75 -6.77 5.71 7.03
CA ALA A 75 -6.87 5.85 8.48
C ALA A 75 -5.70 6.68 9.03
N GLU A 76 -4.50 6.45 8.51
CA GLU A 76 -3.28 7.08 8.97
C GLU A 76 -2.20 7.08 7.86
N TYR A 77 -1.37 8.13 7.84
CA TYR A 77 -0.11 8.12 7.09
C TYR A 77 1.02 7.73 8.03
N ILE A 78 1.81 6.74 7.62
CA ILE A 78 2.90 6.20 8.42
C ILE A 78 4.22 6.74 7.86
N PRO A 79 5.11 7.32 8.69
CA PRO A 79 6.43 7.75 8.23
C PRO A 79 7.22 6.60 7.61
N VAL A 80 7.95 6.90 6.54
CA VAL A 80 8.92 5.96 5.94
C VAL A 80 10.28 6.39 6.45
N GLU A 81 10.97 5.49 7.15
CA GLU A 81 12.33 5.77 7.63
C GLU A 81 13.29 5.76 6.43
N GLU A 82 14.07 6.82 6.30
CA GLU A 82 15.20 6.88 5.36
C GLU A 82 16.42 6.29 6.07
N GLU A 83 17.00 5.20 5.53
CA GLU A 83 18.30 4.66 5.96
C GLU A 83 19.46 5.33 5.23
#